data_AF-A0A7Y0D2Q5-F1
#
_entry.id   AF-A0A7Y0D2Q5-F1
#
_cell.length_a   1.000
_cell.length_b   1.000
_cell.length_c   1.000
_cell.angle_alpha   90.00
_cell.angle_beta   90.00
_cell.angle_gamma   90.00
#
_symmetry.space_group_name_H-M   'P 1'
#
loop_
_entity.id
_entity.type
_entity.pdbx_description
1 polymer ?
#
loop_
_entity_poly.entity_id
_entity_poly.type
_entity_poly.pdbx_seq_one_letter_code
_entity_poly.pdbx_strand_id
1 'polypeptide(L)'
;MAQKKVRAEPAVKRQGWVEPDSTLAVRVQCRLAGVSRATVYARRTPQIACEVELLLCRLIDEQYTRRPFYGSRKMVEYLRTAGHVINRKRVQRMMQAMGLAGMAPGPNTSRAHPQHKN
;
A
#
# COMPACT_ATOMS: atom_id res chain seq x y z
N MET A 1 36.83 -0.57 -16.08
CA MET A 1 36.07 -1.83 -16.30
C MET A 1 35.26 -2.16 -15.04
N ALA A 2 33.94 -1.88 -14.99
CA ALA A 2 33.07 -2.32 -13.87
C ALA A 2 31.54 -2.16 -14.10
N GLN A 3 31.07 -1.66 -15.26
CA GLN A 3 29.64 -1.34 -15.43
C GLN A 3 28.72 -2.58 -15.53
N LYS A 4 29.27 -3.76 -15.84
CA LYS A 4 28.49 -4.97 -16.18
C LYS A 4 27.80 -5.62 -14.98
N LYS A 5 28.30 -5.43 -13.75
CA LYS A 5 27.73 -6.07 -12.55
C LYS A 5 26.64 -5.23 -11.86
N VAL A 6 26.67 -3.91 -12.00
CA VAL A 6 25.68 -3.04 -11.34
C VAL A 6 24.27 -3.30 -11.88
N ARG A 7 24.09 -3.38 -13.20
CA ARG A 7 22.75 -3.58 -13.81
C ARG A 7 22.22 -5.01 -13.71
N ALA A 8 23.01 -5.96 -13.21
CA ALA A 8 22.56 -7.33 -12.99
C ALA A 8 21.54 -7.44 -11.84
N GLU A 9 21.56 -6.48 -10.91
CA GLU A 9 20.67 -6.47 -9.75
C GLU A 9 19.38 -5.65 -10.00
N PRO A 10 18.23 -6.04 -9.42
CA PRO A 10 16.98 -5.30 -9.56
C PRO A 10 17.08 -3.87 -9.03
N ALA A 11 16.36 -2.94 -9.67
CA ALA A 11 16.40 -1.52 -9.30
C ALA A 11 16.07 -1.27 -7.81
N VAL A 12 15.15 -2.04 -7.23
CA VAL A 12 14.76 -1.95 -5.81
C VAL A 12 15.94 -2.24 -4.87
N LYS A 13 16.76 -3.25 -5.19
CA LYS A 13 17.96 -3.59 -4.41
C LYS A 13 19.01 -2.48 -4.53
N ARG A 14 19.21 -1.97 -5.75
CA ARG A 14 20.18 -0.89 -6.05
C ARG A 14 19.80 0.45 -5.40
N GLN A 15 18.52 0.74 -5.27
CA GLN A 15 18.03 1.91 -4.52
C GLN A 15 18.42 1.83 -3.03
N GLY A 16 18.58 0.62 -2.49
CA GLY A 16 19.03 0.40 -1.11
C GLY A 16 20.52 0.68 -0.88
N TRP A 17 21.34 0.81 -1.92
CA TRP A 17 22.76 1.16 -1.81
C TRP A 17 23.01 2.67 -1.65
N VAL A 18 21.94 3.47 -1.68
CA VAL A 18 22.03 4.91 -1.53
C VAL A 18 21.79 5.26 -0.07
N GLU A 19 22.77 5.91 0.56
CA GLU A 19 22.79 6.32 1.97
C GLU A 19 22.95 7.85 2.07
N PRO A 20 22.10 8.55 2.86
CA PRO A 20 22.20 10.01 2.98
C PRO A 20 23.47 10.46 3.70
N ASP A 21 23.92 9.70 4.69
CA ASP A 21 24.99 10.09 5.63
C ASP A 21 26.38 9.59 5.21
N SER A 22 26.54 9.20 3.94
CA SER A 22 27.84 8.79 3.40
C SER A 22 28.71 10.00 3.05
N THR A 23 30.01 9.79 2.94
CA THR A 23 30.98 10.78 2.42
C THR A 23 30.70 11.20 0.96
N LEU A 24 29.92 10.43 0.21
CA LEU A 24 29.54 10.73 -1.17
C LEU A 24 28.17 11.40 -1.24
N ALA A 25 28.03 12.43 -2.07
CA ALA A 25 26.73 13.04 -2.33
C ALA A 25 25.74 12.03 -2.96
N VAL A 26 24.46 12.09 -2.56
CA VAL A 26 23.37 11.23 -3.09
C VAL A 26 23.32 11.20 -4.61
N ARG A 27 23.64 12.31 -5.28
CA ARG A 27 23.72 12.39 -6.75
C ARG A 27 24.79 11.47 -7.34
N VAL A 28 25.94 11.35 -6.68
CA VAL A 28 27.05 10.49 -7.11
C VAL A 28 26.67 9.03 -6.86
N GLN A 29 26.13 8.73 -5.69
CA GLN A 29 25.65 7.38 -5.36
C GLN A 29 24.57 6.88 -6.33
N CYS A 30 23.58 7.71 -6.65
CA CYS A 30 22.53 7.37 -7.63
C CYS A 30 23.12 7.07 -9.02
N ARG A 31 24.15 7.82 -9.43
CA ARG A 31 24.85 7.60 -10.70
C ARG A 31 25.60 6.27 -10.69
N LEU A 32 26.31 5.96 -9.61
CA LEU A 32 27.06 4.71 -9.45
C LEU A 32 26.13 3.49 -9.36
N ALA A 33 25.01 3.60 -8.64
CA ALA A 33 24.00 2.55 -8.50
C ALA A 33 23.08 2.42 -9.73
N GLY A 34 23.10 3.37 -10.66
CA GLY A 34 22.26 3.40 -11.86
C GLY A 34 20.77 3.55 -11.55
N VAL A 35 20.41 4.36 -10.55
CA VAL A 35 19.02 4.59 -10.10
C VAL A 35 18.65 6.08 -10.21
N SER A 36 17.36 6.37 -10.38
CA SER A 36 16.88 7.75 -10.42
C SER A 36 16.86 8.37 -9.01
N ARG A 37 17.31 9.62 -8.91
CA ARG A 37 17.18 10.42 -7.68
C ARG A 37 15.73 10.54 -7.23
N ALA A 38 14.79 10.70 -8.17
CA ALA A 38 13.37 10.88 -7.85
C ALA A 38 12.81 9.66 -7.12
N THR A 39 13.17 8.44 -7.56
CA THR A 39 12.74 7.20 -6.91
C THR A 39 13.37 7.01 -5.52
N VAL A 40 14.61 7.45 -5.33
CA VAL A 40 15.27 7.39 -4.00
C VAL A 40 14.59 8.33 -3.02
N TYR A 41 14.29 9.56 -3.42
CA TYR A 41 13.57 10.50 -2.56
C TYR A 41 12.13 10.06 -2.31
N ALA A 42 11.38 9.64 -3.33
CA ALA A 42 10.01 9.18 -3.17
C ALA A 42 9.88 7.99 -2.20
N ARG A 43 10.87 7.08 -2.18
CA ARG A 43 10.95 5.98 -1.22
C ARG A 43 11.25 6.46 0.20
N ARG A 44 12.05 7.53 0.33
CA ARG A 44 12.50 8.07 1.63
C ARG A 44 11.51 9.06 2.25
N THR A 45 10.68 9.71 1.46
CA THR A 45 9.66 10.62 1.98
C THR A 45 8.65 9.79 2.76
N PRO A 46 8.62 9.87 4.11
CA PRO A 46 7.53 9.26 4.85
C PRO A 46 6.24 9.92 4.36
N GLN A 47 5.23 9.12 4.02
CA GLN A 47 3.89 9.66 3.89
C GLN A 47 3.45 10.05 5.29
N ILE A 48 3.65 11.32 5.65
CA ILE A 48 3.07 11.87 6.86
C ILE A 48 1.56 11.74 6.67
N ALA A 49 0.95 10.80 7.39
CA ALA A 49 -0.49 10.67 7.41
C ALA A 49 -1.03 11.98 7.98
N CYS A 50 -1.80 12.73 7.18
CA CYS A 50 -2.46 13.91 7.71
C CYS A 50 -3.43 13.50 8.83
N GLU A 51 -3.77 14.42 9.73
CA GLU A 51 -4.66 14.13 10.86
C GLU A 51 -5.98 13.50 10.42
N VAL A 52 -6.49 13.93 9.26
CA VAL A 52 -7.69 13.36 8.63
C VAL A 52 -7.49 11.88 8.27
N GLU A 53 -6.33 11.51 7.74
CA GLU A 53 -6.04 10.11 7.40
C GLU A 53 -5.97 9.22 8.65
N LEU A 54 -5.36 9.72 9.72
CA LEU A 54 -5.32 9.02 11.01
C LEU A 54 -6.71 8.84 11.61
N LEU A 55 -7.56 9.88 11.56
CA LEU A 55 -8.95 9.79 12.01
C LEU A 55 -9.71 8.71 11.23
N LEU A 56 -9.55 8.68 9.91
CA LEU A 56 -10.22 7.70 9.06
C LEU A 56 -9.74 6.28 9.33
N CYS A 57 -8.44 6.08 9.54
CA CYS A 57 -7.91 4.78 9.94
C CYS A 57 -8.50 4.32 11.28
N ARG A 58 -8.66 5.21 12.27
CA ARG A 58 -9.30 4.89 13.56
C ARG A 58 -10.76 4.48 13.39
N LEU A 59 -11.54 5.23 12.59
CA LEU A 59 -12.94 4.88 12.32
C LEU A 59 -13.08 3.54 11.60
N ILE A 60 -12.18 3.26 10.65
CA ILE A 60 -12.13 1.97 9.94
C ILE A 60 -11.82 0.84 10.92
N ASP A 61 -10.83 1.01 11.78
CA ASP A 61 -10.42 0.02 12.78
C ASP A 61 -11.54 -0.30 13.76
N GLU A 62 -12.17 0.73 14.32
CA GLU A 62 -13.28 0.61 15.27
C GLU A 62 -14.47 -0.12 14.64
N GLN A 63 -14.83 0.26 13.41
CA GLN A 63 -15.95 -0.37 12.72
C GLN A 63 -15.64 -1.80 12.27
N TYR A 64 -14.41 -2.06 11.85
CA TYR A 64 -14.00 -3.40 11.49
C TYR A 64 -14.01 -4.33 12.71
N THR A 65 -13.58 -3.84 13.87
CA THR A 65 -13.66 -4.56 15.16
C THR A 65 -15.10 -4.88 15.53
N ARG A 66 -16.05 -3.94 15.31
CA ARG A 66 -17.48 -4.18 15.53
C ARG A 66 -18.12 -5.10 14.50
N ARG A 67 -17.67 -5.05 13.24
CA ARG A 67 -18.28 -5.72 12.09
C ARG A 67 -17.21 -6.28 11.16
N PRO A 68 -16.56 -7.40 11.52
CA PRO A 68 -15.35 -7.88 10.83
C PRO A 68 -15.62 -8.48 9.45
N PHE A 69 -16.89 -8.59 9.05
CA PHE A 69 -17.30 -8.96 7.68
C PHE A 69 -17.42 -7.76 6.72
N TYR A 70 -17.25 -6.53 7.20
CA TYR A 70 -17.33 -5.34 6.35
C TYR A 70 -16.11 -5.24 5.42
N GLY A 71 -16.36 -5.39 4.13
CA GLY A 71 -15.39 -5.03 3.09
C GLY A 71 -15.43 -3.54 2.72
N SER A 72 -14.55 -3.14 1.81
CA SER A 72 -14.41 -1.74 1.37
C SER A 72 -15.71 -1.06 0.90
N ARG A 73 -16.66 -1.82 0.33
CA ARG A 73 -17.97 -1.30 -0.09
C ARG A 73 -18.80 -0.81 1.11
N LYS A 74 -18.97 -1.68 2.12
CA LYS A 74 -19.73 -1.37 3.33
C LYS A 74 -19.02 -0.34 4.21
N MET A 75 -17.68 -0.36 4.20
CA MET A 75 -16.89 0.63 4.92
C MET A 75 -17.07 2.05 4.36
N VAL A 76 -17.22 2.22 3.04
CA VAL A 76 -17.54 3.52 2.43
C VAL A 76 -18.92 4.03 2.87
N GLU A 77 -19.92 3.15 2.93
CA GLU A 77 -21.26 3.51 3.42
C GLU A 77 -21.20 3.97 4.89
N TYR A 78 -20.49 3.23 5.74
CA TYR A 78 -20.28 3.59 7.14
C TYR A 78 -19.61 4.97 7.29
N LEU A 79 -18.50 5.19 6.59
CA LEU A 79 -17.77 6.45 6.64
C LEU A 79 -18.64 7.62 6.14
N ARG A 80 -19.47 7.40 5.12
CA ARG A 80 -20.43 8.40 4.64
C ARG A 80 -21.44 8.76 5.73
N THR A 81 -22.00 7.78 6.45
CA THR A 81 -22.91 8.02 7.58
C THR A 81 -22.20 8.76 8.72
N ALA A 82 -20.91 8.54 8.91
CA ALA A 82 -20.07 9.27 9.86
C ALA A 82 -19.63 10.67 9.36
N GLY A 83 -20.13 11.14 8.20
CA GLY A 83 -19.84 12.47 7.66
C GLY A 83 -18.61 12.53 6.73
N HIS A 84 -17.97 11.41 6.43
CA HIS A 84 -16.76 11.35 5.60
C HIS A 84 -17.04 10.78 4.20
N VAL A 85 -17.15 11.67 3.21
CA VAL A 85 -17.36 11.28 1.80
C VAL A 85 -16.02 10.94 1.15
N ILE A 86 -15.71 9.64 1.06
CA ILE A 86 -14.42 9.16 0.56
C ILE A 86 -14.62 8.16 -0.58
N ASN A 87 -13.75 8.25 -1.60
CA ASN A 87 -13.72 7.30 -2.69
C ASN A 87 -13.39 5.88 -2.18
N ARG A 88 -14.14 4.88 -2.65
CA ARG A 88 -13.90 3.46 -2.36
C ARG A 88 -12.46 3.02 -2.59
N LYS A 89 -11.77 3.50 -3.64
CA LYS A 89 -10.36 3.16 -3.89
C LYS A 89 -9.44 3.64 -2.76
N ARG A 90 -9.76 4.76 -2.11
CA ARG A 90 -9.00 5.27 -0.96
C ARG A 90 -9.26 4.40 0.27
N VAL A 91 -10.52 4.09 0.56
CA VAL A 91 -10.89 3.18 1.67
C VAL A 91 -10.22 1.80 1.51
N GLN A 92 -10.24 1.26 0.28
CA GLN A 92 -9.58 0.00 -0.02
C GLN A 92 -8.08 0.04 0.26
N ARG A 93 -7.37 1.11 -0.13
CA ARG A 93 -5.93 1.27 0.16
C ARG A 93 -5.66 1.37 1.66
N MET A 94 -6.48 2.11 2.40
CA MET A 94 -6.34 2.22 3.86
C MET A 94 -6.53 0.86 4.53
N MET A 95 -7.60 0.13 4.18
CA MET A 95 -7.82 -1.23 4.70
C MET A 95 -6.64 -2.17 4.36
N GLN A 96 -6.12 -2.13 3.12
CA GLN A 96 -4.96 -2.93 2.72
C GLN A 96 -3.70 -2.58 3.51
N ALA A 97 -3.42 -1.28 3.72
CA ALA A 97 -2.29 -0.83 4.51
C ALA A 97 -2.39 -1.28 5.98
N MET A 98 -3.60 -1.41 6.50
CA MET A 98 -3.89 -1.94 7.84
C MET A 98 -3.99 -3.47 7.90
N GLY A 99 -3.87 -4.17 6.77
CA GLY A 99 -4.02 -5.64 6.72
C GLY A 99 -5.47 -6.14 6.88
N LEU A 100 -6.46 -5.27 6.71
CA LEU A 100 -7.88 -5.60 6.85
C LEU A 100 -8.50 -6.06 5.52
N ALA A 101 -9.31 -7.11 5.57
CA ALA A 101 -10.02 -7.64 4.41
C ALA A 101 -11.42 -8.11 4.82
N GLY A 102 -12.45 -7.69 4.08
CA GLY A 102 -13.81 -8.15 4.38
C GLY A 102 -13.95 -9.66 4.19
N MET A 103 -14.45 -10.37 5.21
CA MET A 103 -14.67 -11.83 5.17
C MET A 103 -15.81 -12.29 4.25
N ALA A 104 -16.34 -11.41 3.39
CA ALA A 104 -17.43 -11.76 2.50
C ALA A 104 -16.96 -12.77 1.43
N PRO A 105 -17.79 -13.77 1.08
CA PRO A 105 -17.48 -14.71 0.02
C PRO A 105 -17.20 -13.98 -1.30
N GLY A 106 -16.24 -14.48 -2.07
CA GLY A 106 -15.93 -13.96 -3.39
C GLY A 106 -17.13 -14.06 -4.35
N PRO A 107 -17.10 -13.34 -5.49
CA PRO A 107 -18.12 -13.52 -6.52
C PRO A 107 -18.16 -14.98 -7.00
N ASN A 108 -19.34 -15.45 -7.44
CA ASN A 108 -19.61 -16.81 -7.94
C ASN A 108 -19.59 -17.97 -6.92
N THR A 109 -19.71 -17.71 -5.62
CA THR A 109 -19.86 -18.79 -4.62
C THR A 109 -21.22 -19.50 -4.67
N SER A 110 -22.20 -18.98 -5.41
CA SER A 110 -23.48 -19.64 -5.67
C SER A 110 -23.44 -20.67 -6.79
N ARG A 111 -22.35 -20.71 -7.58
CA ARG A 111 -22.20 -21.72 -8.64
C ARG A 111 -21.61 -22.98 -8.01
N ALA A 112 -22.37 -24.07 -8.05
CA ALA A 112 -21.86 -25.38 -7.66
C ALA A 112 -20.62 -25.71 -8.52
N HIS A 113 -19.58 -26.22 -7.88
CA HIS A 113 -18.40 -26.69 -8.59
C HIS A 113 -18.81 -27.92 -9.44
N PRO A 114 -18.31 -28.09 -10.69
CA PRO A 114 -18.80 -29.12 -11.63
C PRO A 114 -18.79 -30.56 -11.10
N GLN A 115 -18.02 -30.82 -10.04
CA GLN A 115 -17.89 -32.12 -9.39
C GLN A 115 -18.96 -32.38 -8.31
N HIS A 116 -19.72 -31.38 -7.87
CA HIS A 116 -20.86 -31.59 -6.97
C HIS A 116 -22.11 -31.83 -7.83
N LYS A 117 -22.42 -33.12 -8.05
CA LYS A 117 -23.70 -33.53 -8.64
C LYS A 117 -24.76 -33.51 -7.54
N ASN A 118 -25.79 -32.68 -7.73
CA ASN A 118 -27.07 -32.84 -7.04
C ASN A 118 -27.89 -33.93 -7.72
#